data_AF-A0A1Q7D606-F1
#
_entry.id   AF-A0A1Q7D606-F1
#
_cell.length_a   1.000
_cell.length_b   1.000
_cell.length_c   1.000
_cell.angle_alpha   90.00
_cell.angle_beta   90.00
_cell.angle_gamma   90.00
#
_symmetry.space_group_name_H-M   'P 1'
#
loop_
_entity.id
_entity.type
_entity.pdbx_description
1 polymer ?
#
loop_
_entity_poly.entity_id
_entity_poly.type
_entity_poly.pdbx_seq_one_letter_code
_entity_poly.pdbx_strand_id
1 'polypeptide(L)'
;MSEHERLLDQLGEVLSKIARPYRCDDVLPVDVRASLWQLGLQCNELTSREELITRLWARKRSLLTAMQFEWGGPGVTPPTAA
;
A
#
# COMPACT_ATOMS: atom_id res chain seq x y z
N MET A 1 10.70 -1.34 15.90
CA MET A 1 9.61 -1.00 14.97
C MET A 1 9.82 0.43 14.50
N SER A 2 10.57 0.58 13.42
CA SER A 2 10.75 1.83 12.68
C SER A 2 9.42 2.29 12.08
N GLU A 3 9.28 3.59 11.81
CA GLU A 3 8.05 4.17 11.26
C GLU A 3 7.64 3.51 9.93
N HIS A 4 8.62 3.23 9.06
CA HIS A 4 8.40 2.52 7.80
C HIS A 4 7.90 1.08 7.98
N GLU A 5 8.37 0.36 9.02
CA GLU A 5 7.88 -1.00 9.32
C GLU A 5 6.42 -0.97 9.78
N ARG A 6 6.04 0.03 10.60
CA ARG A 6 4.65 0.23 11.04
C ARG A 6 3.74 0.58 9.86
N LEU A 7 4.19 1.42 8.94
CA LEU A 7 3.46 1.76 7.72
C LEU A 7 3.28 0.53 6.81
N LEU A 8 4.29 -0.33 6.67
CA LEU A 8 4.19 -1.58 5.91
C LEU A 8 3.17 -2.55 6.51
N ASP A 9 3.18 -2.69 7.83
CA ASP A 9 2.24 -3.54 8.55
C ASP A 9 0.80 -3.06 8.35
N GLN A 10 0.58 -1.74 8.53
CA GLN A 10 -0.72 -1.10 8.30
C GLN A 10 -1.20 -1.24 6.85
N LEU A 11 -0.31 -1.03 5.86
CA LEU A 11 -0.64 -1.26 4.45
C LEU A 11 -0.99 -2.72 4.16
N GLY A 12 -0.29 -3.67 4.79
CA GLY A 12 -0.56 -5.09 4.68
C GLY A 12 -1.93 -5.48 5.22
N GLU A 13 -2.30 -4.94 6.39
CA GLU A 13 -3.59 -5.19 7.01
C GLU A 13 -4.75 -4.66 6.14
N VAL A 14 -4.63 -3.43 5.64
CA VAL A 14 -5.64 -2.81 4.76
C VAL A 14 -5.77 -3.57 3.44
N LEU A 15 -4.65 -3.98 2.83
CA LEU A 15 -4.66 -4.83 1.63
C LEU A 15 -5.35 -6.17 1.87
N SER A 16 -5.05 -6.83 2.99
CA SER A 16 -5.68 -8.11 3.35
C SER A 16 -7.19 -7.96 3.52
N LYS A 17 -7.63 -6.88 4.18
CA LYS A 17 -9.05 -6.56 4.31
C LYS A 17 -9.66 -6.31 2.94
N ILE A 18 -9.10 -5.46 2.09
CA ILE A 18 -9.70 -5.13 0.79
C ILE A 18 -9.61 -6.28 -0.20
N ALA A 19 -8.64 -7.19 -0.11
CA ALA A 19 -8.49 -8.31 -1.04
C ALA A 19 -9.43 -9.49 -0.73
N ARG A 20 -10.05 -9.55 0.45
CA ARG A 20 -11.00 -10.62 0.80
C ARG A 20 -12.19 -10.66 -0.16
N PRO A 21 -12.75 -11.82 -0.49
CA PRO A 21 -13.93 -11.90 -1.33
C PRO A 21 -15.12 -11.21 -0.62
N TYR A 22 -15.52 -10.05 -1.15
CA TYR A 22 -16.76 -9.35 -0.81
C TYR A 22 -17.70 -9.42 -2.01
N ARG A 23 -19.00 -9.20 -1.79
CA ARG A 23 -19.93 -9.03 -2.91
C ARG A 23 -19.58 -7.74 -3.65
N CYS A 24 -19.85 -7.72 -4.96
CA CYS A 24 -19.41 -6.64 -5.85
C CYS A 24 -19.96 -5.26 -5.42
N ASP A 25 -21.11 -5.24 -4.76
CA ASP A 25 -21.81 -4.04 -4.28
C ASP A 25 -21.57 -3.74 -2.79
N ASP A 26 -20.73 -4.51 -2.10
CA ASP A 26 -20.45 -4.26 -0.68
C ASP A 26 -19.59 -3.00 -0.55
N VAL A 27 -20.13 -2.01 0.15
CA VAL A 27 -19.41 -0.80 0.53
C VAL A 27 -18.22 -1.18 1.41
N LEU A 28 -17.08 -0.51 1.21
CA LEU A 28 -15.90 -0.73 2.04
C LEU A 28 -16.23 -0.50 3.53
N PRO A 29 -15.79 -1.41 4.42
CA PRO A 29 -15.95 -1.23 5.87
C PRO A 29 -15.44 0.14 6.32
N VAL A 30 -16.11 0.74 7.30
CA VAL A 30 -15.76 2.07 7.83
C VAL A 30 -14.29 2.10 8.28
N ASP A 31 -13.83 1.05 8.94
CA ASP A 31 -12.43 0.93 9.40
C ASP A 31 -11.44 0.97 8.24
N VAL A 32 -11.77 0.31 7.12
CA VAL A 32 -10.92 0.30 5.93
C VAL A 32 -10.85 1.68 5.30
N ARG A 33 -11.99 2.39 5.22
CA ARG A 33 -12.02 3.78 4.71
C ARG A 33 -11.23 4.73 5.61
N ALA A 34 -11.36 4.58 6.93
CA ALA A 34 -10.58 5.37 7.89
C ALA A 34 -9.08 5.12 7.74
N SER A 35 -8.66 3.85 7.61
CA SER A 35 -7.24 3.52 7.38
C SER A 35 -6.73 4.04 6.04
N LEU A 36 -7.52 3.98 4.96
CA LEU A 36 -7.16 4.57 3.67
C LEU A 36 -6.95 6.08 3.77
N TRP A 37 -7.82 6.77 4.51
CA TRP A 37 -7.70 8.20 4.77
C TRP A 37 -6.44 8.54 5.57
N GLN A 38 -6.11 7.76 6.61
CA GLN A 38 -4.88 7.93 7.38
C GLN A 38 -3.63 7.71 6.53
N LEU A 39 -3.70 6.80 5.57
CA LEU A 39 -2.66 6.61 4.58
C LEU A 39 -2.64 7.74 3.54
N GLY A 40 -3.60 8.65 3.49
CA GLY A 40 -3.68 9.71 2.49
C GLY A 40 -4.14 9.22 1.12
N LEU A 41 -4.82 8.07 1.06
CA LEU A 41 -5.50 7.57 -0.13
C LEU A 41 -6.97 8.01 -0.08
N GLN A 42 -7.30 9.04 -0.85
CA GLN A 42 -8.70 9.46 -0.98
C GLN A 42 -9.47 8.39 -1.77
N CYS A 43 -10.55 7.92 -1.14
CA CYS A 43 -11.45 6.93 -1.71
C CYS A 43 -12.80 7.62 -1.87
N ASN A 44 -13.18 7.90 -3.11
CA ASN A 44 -14.47 8.50 -3.41
C ASN A 44 -15.42 7.37 -3.89
N GLU A 45 -16.72 7.61 -3.95
CA GLU A 45 -17.69 6.60 -4.40
C GLU A 45 -17.45 6.11 -5.84
N LEU A 46 -16.65 6.84 -6.62
CA LEU A 46 -16.24 6.50 -7.98
C LEU A 46 -14.97 5.63 -8.04
N THR A 47 -14.22 5.50 -6.95
CA THR A 47 -12.97 4.72 -6.96
C THR A 47 -13.29 3.26 -6.82
N SER A 48 -13.01 2.48 -7.86
CA SER A 48 -13.26 1.03 -7.83
C SER A 48 -12.34 0.34 -6.84
N ARG A 49 -12.81 -0.79 -6.31
CA ARG A 49 -12.02 -1.62 -5.39
C ARG A 49 -10.71 -2.11 -6.01
N GLU A 50 -10.72 -2.47 -7.30
CA GLU A 50 -9.53 -2.90 -8.03
C GLU A 50 -8.49 -1.79 -8.12
N GLU A 51 -8.93 -0.56 -8.35
CA GLU A 51 -8.06 0.60 -8.37
C GLU A 51 -7.43 0.87 -6.99
N LEU A 52 -8.21 0.71 -5.92
CA LEU A 52 -7.68 0.82 -4.55
C LEU A 52 -6.64 -0.24 -4.24
N ILE A 53 -6.88 -1.50 -4.62
CA ILE A 53 -5.90 -2.59 -4.48
C ILE A 53 -4.62 -2.21 -5.23
N THR A 54 -4.73 -1.75 -6.47
CA THR A 54 -3.59 -1.37 -7.31
C THR A 54 -2.77 -0.24 -6.68
N ARG A 55 -3.44 0.82 -6.20
CA ARG A 55 -2.80 1.97 -5.54
C ARG A 55 -2.11 1.58 -4.23
N LEU A 56 -2.76 0.77 -3.40
CA LEU A 56 -2.18 0.24 -2.16
C LEU A 56 -0.96 -0.64 -2.44
N TRP A 57 -1.04 -1.51 -3.45
CA TRP A 57 0.06 -2.38 -3.84
C TRP A 57 1.25 -1.57 -4.36
N ALA A 58 1.00 -0.57 -5.21
CA ALA A 58 2.02 0.35 -5.70
C ALA A 58 2.72 1.08 -4.54
N ARG A 59 1.95 1.58 -3.57
CA ARG A 59 2.51 2.26 -2.40
C ARG A 59 3.31 1.34 -1.50
N LYS A 60 2.83 0.12 -1.24
CA LYS A 60 3.56 -0.89 -0.48
C LYS A 60 4.88 -1.25 -1.16
N ARG A 61 4.89 -1.42 -2.49
CA ARG A 61 6.12 -1.64 -3.27
C ARG A 61 7.07 -0.47 -3.15
N SER A 62 6.61 0.77 -3.35
CA SER A 62 7.47 1.95 -3.25
C SER A 62 8.10 2.07 -1.87
N LEU A 63 7.33 1.79 -0.80
CA LEU A 63 7.84 1.79 0.56
C LEU A 63 8.88 0.68 0.79
N LEU A 64 8.62 -0.54 0.29
CA LEU A 64 9.60 -1.64 0.33
C LEU A 64 10.88 -1.30 -0.45
N THR A 65 10.77 -0.66 -1.62
CA THR A 65 11.93 -0.22 -2.41
C THR A 65 12.70 0.88 -1.69
N ALA A 66 12.02 1.86 -1.10
CA ALA A 66 12.64 2.93 -0.33
C ALA A 66 13.41 2.36 0.87
N MET A 67 12.78 1.43 1.61
CA MET A 67 13.47 0.72 2.69
C MET A 67 14.64 -0.11 2.16
N GLN A 68 14.50 -0.87 1.07
CA GLN A 68 15.65 -1.59 0.50
C GLN A 68 16.81 -0.65 0.13
N PHE A 69 16.52 0.59 -0.27
CA PHE A 69 17.52 1.62 -0.52
C PHE A 69 18.18 2.13 0.77
N GLU A 70 17.41 2.29 1.85
CA GLU A 70 17.93 2.65 3.18
C GLU A 70 18.72 1.51 3.85
N TRP A 71 18.41 0.25 3.50
CA TRP A 71 19.16 -0.95 3.92
C TRP A 71 20.35 -1.25 2.97
N GLY A 72 20.47 -0.50 1.88
CA GLY A 72 21.61 -0.50 0.96
C GLY A 72 22.77 0.29 1.56
N GLY A 73 23.61 -0.40 2.33
CA GLY A 73 24.98 0.07 2.58
C GLY A 73 25.71 0.41 1.26
N PRO A 74 26.82 1.18 1.32
CA PRO A 74 27.45 1.80 0.16
C PRO A 74 27.89 0.73 -0.85
N GLY A 75 27.18 0.57 -1.97
CA GLY A 75 27.58 -0.42 -2.98
C GLY A 75 26.56 -0.88 -4.01
N VAL A 76 25.43 -0.20 -4.23
CA VAL A 76 24.50 -0.59 -5.32
C VAL A 76 24.39 0.52 -6.35
N THR A 77 25.36 0.55 -7.27
CA THR A 77 25.14 1.12 -8.60
C THR A 77 24.06 0.29 -9.32
N PRO A 78 22.98 0.89 -9.85
CA PRO A 78 22.09 0.16 -10.75
C PRO A 78 22.88 -0.25 -12.01
N PRO A 79 22.62 -1.42 -12.62
CA PRO A 79 23.22 -1.73 -13.91
C PRO A 79 22.67 -0.73 -14.93
N THR A 80 23.57 0.08 -15.50
CA THR A 80 23.31 0.81 -16.74
C THR A 80 22.83 -0.19 -17.77
N ALA A 81 21.56 -0.07 -18.16
CA ALA A 81 21.03 -0.79 -19.31
C ALA A 81 21.52 -0.09 -20.58
N ALA A 82 22.40 -0.79 -21.30
CA ALA A 82 22.75 -0.75 -22.74
C ALA A 82 22.89 0.62 -23.42
#